data_AF-A0A4Q5Z6Y1-F1
#
_entry.id   AF-A0A4Q5Z6Y1-F1
#
_cell.length_a   1.000
_cell.length_b   1.000
_cell.length_c   1.000
_cell.angle_alpha   90.00
_cell.angle_beta   90.00
_cell.angle_gamma   90.00
#
_symmetry.space_group_name_H-M   'P 1'
#
loop_
_entity.id
_entity.type
_entity.pdbx_description
1 polymer ?
#
loop_
_entity_poly.entity_id
_entity_poly.type
_entity_poly.pdbx_seq_one_letter_code
_entity_poly.pdbx_strand_id
1 'polypeptide(L)'
;MRFSDVNIGRYHDNRVTHEVSKQVVAKEIVIKKDSVVKEYITVKAKITVTTRTIQANGILQAVVRDQDNRRLWSDTYRGDYNWTYSFATYTGDERALSDADKKLINQREEWPPSNDEIIRIIMDEIQRKTECGISEYFNRAS
;
A
#
# COMPACT_ATOMS: atom_id res chain seq x y z
N MET A 1 28.45 12.78 -10.00
CA MET A 1 27.71 11.70 -9.31
C MET A 1 27.27 10.71 -10.37
N ARG A 2 27.30 9.39 -10.09
CA ARG A 2 26.81 8.40 -11.05
C ARG A 2 25.51 7.83 -10.52
N PHE A 3 24.40 8.21 -11.14
CA PHE A 3 23.13 7.55 -10.85
C PHE A 3 23.22 6.10 -11.32
N SER A 4 23.00 5.16 -10.40
CA SER A 4 23.38 3.76 -10.62
C SER A 4 22.21 2.95 -11.15
N ASP A 5 21.05 2.99 -10.48
CA ASP A 5 19.88 2.19 -10.88
C ASP A 5 18.62 2.62 -10.09
N VAL A 6 17.44 2.53 -10.73
CA VAL A 6 16.13 2.54 -10.04
C VAL A 6 15.38 1.30 -10.45
N ASN A 7 15.00 0.51 -9.46
CA ASN A 7 14.17 -0.65 -9.62
C ASN A 7 12.76 -0.33 -9.14
N ILE A 8 11.79 -0.47 -10.03
CA ILE A 8 10.37 -0.43 -9.67
C ILE A 8 9.86 -1.86 -9.81
N GLY A 9 9.50 -2.45 -8.68
CA GLY A 9 8.94 -3.78 -8.63
C GLY A 9 7.60 -3.86 -9.35
N ARG A 10 7.21 -5.08 -9.73
CA ARG A 10 5.87 -5.34 -10.26
C ARG A 10 4.83 -5.26 -9.15
N TYR A 11 3.58 -5.02 -9.53
CA TYR A 11 2.44 -5.18 -8.64
C TYR A 11 2.41 -6.59 -8.05
N HIS A 12 2.30 -6.65 -6.72
CA HIS A 12 2.02 -7.89 -6.01
C HIS A 12 0.63 -7.82 -5.39
N ASP A 13 -0.29 -8.65 -5.90
CA ASP A 13 -1.65 -8.79 -5.37
C ASP A 13 -1.71 -10.03 -4.47
N ASN A 14 -1.89 -9.83 -3.18
CA ASN A 14 -2.22 -10.90 -2.24
C ASN A 14 -3.74 -10.94 -2.02
N ARG A 15 -4.35 -12.12 -2.16
CA ARG A 15 -5.80 -12.30 -2.02
C ARG A 15 -6.13 -13.22 -0.85
N VAL A 16 -6.92 -12.71 0.09
CA VAL A 16 -7.44 -13.47 1.22
C VAL A 16 -8.95 -13.57 1.09
N THR A 17 -9.46 -14.78 1.18
CA THR A 17 -10.88 -15.08 1.01
C THR A 17 -11.43 -15.73 2.26
N HIS A 18 -12.58 -15.26 2.72
CA HIS A 18 -13.29 -15.87 3.85
C HIS A 18 -14.79 -15.80 3.66
N GLU A 19 -15.51 -16.71 4.33
CA GLU A 19 -16.96 -16.76 4.31
C GLU A 19 -17.53 -16.11 5.57
N VAL A 20 -18.61 -15.36 5.38
CA VAL A 20 -19.38 -14.76 6.45
C VAL A 20 -20.83 -15.22 6.37
N SER A 21 -21.48 -15.34 7.53
CA SER A 21 -22.89 -15.69 7.60
C SER A 21 -23.58 -14.93 8.72
N LYS A 22 -24.86 -14.62 8.50
CA LYS A 22 -25.68 -13.90 9.48
C LYS A 22 -27.10 -14.45 9.45
N GLN A 23 -27.75 -14.54 10.61
CA GLN A 23 -29.18 -14.76 10.65
C GLN A 23 -29.92 -13.44 10.46
N VAL A 24 -30.86 -13.43 9.52
CA VAL A 24 -31.68 -12.27 9.19
C VAL A 24 -33.15 -12.66 9.19
N VAL A 25 -34.02 -11.70 9.49
CA VAL A 25 -35.46 -11.93 9.49
C VAL A 25 -35.93 -12.03 8.03
N ALA A 26 -36.45 -13.19 7.64
CA ALA A 26 -37.03 -13.41 6.32
C ALA A 26 -38.46 -12.89 6.22
N LYS A 27 -39.23 -13.05 7.30
CA LYS A 27 -40.65 -12.70 7.33
C LYS A 27 -41.06 -12.26 8.73
N GLU A 28 -41.86 -11.21 8.79
CA GLU A 28 -42.58 -10.80 9.98
C GLU A 28 -44.07 -11.11 9.78
N ILE A 29 -44.64 -11.95 10.65
CA ILE A 29 -46.06 -12.31 10.62
C ILE A 29 -46.73 -11.60 11.79
N VAL A 30 -47.61 -10.65 11.49
CA VAL A 30 -48.43 -9.97 12.50
C VAL A 30 -49.68 -10.80 12.76
N ILE A 31 -49.78 -11.40 13.94
CA ILE A 31 -50.89 -12.28 14.33
C ILE A 31 -52.00 -11.47 15.03
N LYS A 32 -51.63 -10.43 15.79
CA LYS A 32 -52.52 -9.45 16.46
C LYS A 32 -51.82 -8.10 16.56
N LYS A 33 -52.54 -7.03 16.94
CA LYS A 33 -52.02 -5.65 17.06
C LYS A 33 -50.69 -5.56 17.85
N ASP A 34 -50.46 -6.47 18.80
CA ASP A 34 -49.26 -6.54 19.65
C ASP A 34 -48.46 -7.86 19.52
N SER A 35 -48.72 -8.70 18.50
CA SER A 35 -48.05 -10.00 18.35
C SER A 35 -47.43 -10.15 16.96
N VAL A 36 -46.09 -10.07 16.91
CA VAL A 36 -45.28 -10.24 15.71
C VAL A 36 -44.37 -11.46 15.88
N VAL A 37 -44.50 -12.44 14.97
CA VAL A 37 -43.60 -13.59 14.89
C VAL A 37 -42.58 -13.34 13.80
N LYS A 38 -41.29 -13.48 14.14
CA LYS A 38 -40.17 -13.30 13.21
C LYS A 38 -39.62 -14.67 12.79
N GLU A 39 -39.58 -14.91 11.50
CA GLU A 39 -38.95 -16.08 10.91
C GLU A 39 -37.52 -15.72 10.48
N TYR A 40 -36.53 -16.49 10.91
CA TYR A 40 -35.11 -16.23 10.64
C TYR A 40 -34.58 -17.17 9.57
N ILE A 41 -33.76 -16.62 8.66
CA ILE A 41 -32.98 -17.38 7.68
C ILE A 41 -31.50 -17.08 7.85
N THR A 42 -30.65 -18.05 7.54
CA THR A 42 -29.20 -17.84 7.49
C THR A 42 -28.79 -17.41 6.09
N VAL A 43 -28.26 -16.20 5.97
CA VAL A 43 -27.67 -15.69 4.73
C VAL A 43 -26.15 -15.84 4.77
N LYS A 44 -25.53 -16.01 3.60
CA LYS A 44 -24.08 -16.20 3.46
C LYS A 44 -23.52 -15.27 2.39
N ALA A 45 -22.28 -14.85 2.59
CA ALA A 45 -21.48 -14.17 1.60
C ALA A 45 -20.02 -14.62 1.68
N LYS A 46 -19.31 -14.48 0.57
CA LYS A 46 -17.89 -14.74 0.46
C LYS A 46 -17.20 -13.41 0.19
N ILE A 47 -16.27 -13.02 1.05
CA ILE A 47 -15.52 -11.78 0.93
C ILE A 47 -14.12 -12.11 0.44
N THR A 48 -13.67 -11.40 -0.59
CA THR A 48 -12.31 -11.48 -1.13
C THR A 48 -11.63 -10.14 -0.90
N VAL A 49 -10.66 -10.11 -0.01
CA VAL A 49 -9.81 -8.95 0.25
C VAL A 49 -8.56 -9.07 -0.62
N THR A 50 -8.33 -8.09 -1.49
CA THR A 50 -7.12 -7.98 -2.31
C THR A 50 -6.23 -6.88 -1.74
N THR A 51 -5.02 -7.24 -1.35
CA THR A 51 -3.98 -6.30 -0.92
C THR A 51 -2.96 -6.18 -2.04
N ARG A 52 -2.90 -5.01 -2.66
CA ARG A 52 -1.93 -4.68 -3.70
C ARG A 52 -0.75 -3.94 -3.09
N THR A 53 0.45 -4.39 -3.42
CA THR A 53 1.70 -3.76 -2.97
C THR A 53 2.59 -3.44 -4.15
N ILE A 54 3.25 -2.28 -4.09
CA ILE A 54 4.40 -1.93 -4.93
C ILE A 54 5.56 -1.63 -4.02
N GLN A 55 6.72 -2.18 -4.39
CA GLN A 55 7.99 -1.86 -3.77
C GLN A 55 8.90 -1.33 -4.85
N ALA A 56 9.53 -0.19 -4.59
CA ALA A 56 10.51 0.41 -5.48
C ALA A 56 11.70 0.86 -4.66
N ASN A 57 12.89 0.79 -5.24
CA ASN A 57 14.12 1.21 -4.60
C ASN A 57 15.06 1.84 -5.62
N GLY A 58 15.85 2.82 -5.18
CA GLY A 58 16.88 3.48 -5.99
C GLY A 58 18.22 3.46 -5.29
N ILE A 59 19.28 3.42 -6.09
CA ILE A 59 20.65 3.44 -5.60
C ILE A 59 21.44 4.52 -6.34
N LEU A 60 22.09 5.41 -5.58
CA LEU A 60 23.01 6.41 -6.09
C LEU A 60 24.41 6.20 -5.52
N GLN A 61 25.40 6.10 -6.41
CA GLN A 61 26.80 6.13 -6.02
C GLN A 61 27.37 7.55 -6.18
N ALA A 62 27.74 8.16 -5.07
CA ALA A 62 28.43 9.43 -5.03
C ALA A 62 29.95 9.19 -4.93
N VAL A 63 30.71 9.96 -5.71
CA VAL A 63 32.17 9.92 -5.72
C VAL A 63 32.66 11.35 -5.87
N VAL A 64 33.50 11.80 -4.93
CA VAL A 64 34.23 13.07 -5.02
C VAL A 64 35.66 12.75 -5.42
N ARG A 65 36.18 13.52 -6.39
CA ARG A 65 37.55 13.40 -6.90
C ARG A 65 38.25 14.75 -6.85
N ASP A 66 39.57 14.72 -6.74
CA ASP A 66 40.40 15.91 -6.87
C ASP A 66 40.60 16.30 -8.35
N GLN A 67 41.38 17.37 -8.58
CA GLN A 67 41.72 17.87 -9.91
C GLN A 67 42.57 16.87 -10.72
N ASP A 68 43.33 16.00 -10.05
CA ASP A 68 44.13 14.93 -10.64
C ASP A 68 43.34 13.62 -10.84
N ASN A 69 42.01 13.68 -10.68
CA ASN A 69 41.07 12.55 -10.79
C ASN A 69 41.29 11.44 -9.73
N ARG A 70 41.96 11.73 -8.63
CA ARG A 70 42.10 10.82 -7.48
C ARG A 70 40.82 10.86 -6.65
N ARG A 71 40.37 9.69 -6.18
CA ARG A 71 39.15 9.57 -5.37
C ARG A 71 39.40 10.07 -3.95
N LEU A 72 38.71 11.15 -3.57
CA LEU A 72 38.77 11.75 -2.24
C LEU A 72 37.73 11.13 -1.29
N TRP A 73 36.54 10.82 -1.81
CA TRP A 73 35.44 10.27 -1.05
C TRP A 73 34.48 9.50 -1.96
N SER A 74 33.79 8.52 -1.41
CA SER A 74 32.71 7.83 -2.09
C SER A 74 31.74 7.25 -1.08
N ASP A 75 30.46 7.30 -1.43
CA ASP A 75 29.39 6.73 -0.63
C ASP A 75 28.26 6.21 -1.55
N THR A 76 27.40 5.36 -0.99
CA THR A 76 26.25 4.77 -1.69
C THR A 76 24.97 5.07 -0.94
N TYR A 77 24.08 5.81 -1.58
CA TYR A 77 22.79 6.19 -1.02
C TYR A 77 21.68 5.31 -1.59
N ARG A 78 20.73 4.97 -0.72
CA ARG A 78 19.54 4.19 -1.07
C ARG A 78 18.29 4.98 -0.69
N GLY A 79 17.29 4.91 -1.56
CA GLY A 79 15.94 5.38 -1.30
C GLY A 79 14.96 4.25 -1.57
N ASP A 80 13.96 4.11 -0.71
CA ASP A 80 13.01 3.01 -0.76
C ASP A 80 11.59 3.59 -0.70
N TYR A 81 10.70 3.05 -1.55
CA TYR A 81 9.31 3.44 -1.60
C TYR A 81 8.43 2.20 -1.55
N ASN A 82 7.51 2.17 -0.58
CA ASN A 82 6.52 1.11 -0.43
C ASN A 82 5.13 1.72 -0.46
N TRP A 83 4.29 1.22 -1.36
CA TRP A 83 2.88 1.56 -1.43
C TRP A 83 2.06 0.29 -1.23
N THR A 84 1.07 0.36 -0.34
CA THR A 84 0.17 -0.75 -0.05
C THR A 84 -1.26 -0.23 0.00
N TYR A 85 -2.16 -0.91 -0.69
CA TYR A 85 -3.58 -0.61 -0.68
C TYR A 85 -4.40 -1.89 -0.65
N SER A 86 -5.48 -1.90 0.14
CA SER A 86 -6.37 -3.04 0.27
C SER A 86 -7.79 -2.66 -0.14
N PHE A 87 -8.43 -3.50 -0.93
CA PHE A 87 -9.83 -3.38 -1.30
C PHE A 87 -10.53 -4.73 -1.19
N ALA A 88 -11.85 -4.72 -1.01
CA ALA A 88 -12.63 -5.94 -0.90
C ALA A 88 -13.74 -6.03 -1.94
N THR A 89 -13.99 -7.25 -2.39
CA THR A 89 -15.18 -7.61 -3.18
C THR A 89 -15.94 -8.71 -2.46
N TYR A 90 -17.23 -8.85 -2.74
CA TYR A 90 -18.03 -9.92 -2.16
C TYR A 90 -18.93 -10.57 -3.20
N THR A 91 -19.29 -11.83 -2.92
CA THR A 91 -20.32 -12.57 -3.65
C THR A 91 -21.29 -13.20 -2.66
N GLY A 92 -22.59 -13.23 -2.99
CA GLY A 92 -23.65 -13.71 -2.11
C GLY A 92 -24.53 -12.58 -1.56
N ASP A 93 -25.09 -12.79 -0.37
CA ASP A 93 -26.08 -11.88 0.21
C ASP A 93 -25.40 -10.77 1.04
N GLU A 94 -25.58 -9.51 0.64
CA GLU A 94 -25.01 -8.34 1.32
C GLU A 94 -25.41 -8.25 2.80
N ARG A 95 -26.57 -8.80 3.19
CA ARG A 95 -27.03 -8.79 4.57
C ARG A 95 -26.18 -9.69 5.48
N ALA A 96 -25.40 -10.61 4.90
CA ALA A 96 -24.42 -11.41 5.63
C ALA A 96 -23.17 -10.61 6.02
N LEU A 97 -22.93 -9.45 5.40
CA LEU A 97 -21.75 -8.60 5.64
C LEU A 97 -21.89 -7.82 6.96
N SER A 98 -20.79 -7.68 7.68
CA SER A 98 -20.68 -6.76 8.81
C SER A 98 -20.51 -5.31 8.34
N ASP A 99 -20.72 -4.34 9.23
CA ASP A 99 -20.48 -2.93 8.90
C ASP A 99 -19.01 -2.66 8.56
N ALA A 100 -18.08 -3.44 9.12
CA ALA A 100 -16.66 -3.36 8.80
C ALA A 100 -16.39 -3.84 7.36
N ASP A 101 -16.99 -4.96 6.96
CA ASP A 101 -16.88 -5.48 5.60
C ASP A 101 -17.43 -4.49 4.58
N LYS A 102 -18.61 -3.91 4.88
CA LYS A 102 -19.23 -2.89 4.03
C LYS A 102 -18.35 -1.65 3.89
N LYS A 103 -17.70 -1.20 4.97
CA LYS A 103 -16.74 -0.08 4.88
C LYS A 103 -15.58 -0.42 3.96
N LEU A 104 -15.01 -1.62 4.07
CA LEU A 104 -13.88 -2.07 3.25
C LEU A 104 -14.27 -2.24 1.77
N ILE A 105 -15.47 -2.73 1.48
CA ILE A 105 -16.01 -2.86 0.12
C ILE A 105 -16.31 -1.49 -0.49
N ASN A 106 -16.79 -0.54 0.31
CA ASN A 106 -17.10 0.82 -0.14
C ASN A 106 -15.87 1.74 -0.20
N GLN A 107 -14.67 1.26 0.12
CA GLN A 107 -13.46 2.04 -0.08
C GLN A 107 -13.27 2.30 -1.58
N ARG A 108 -13.10 3.58 -1.92
CA ARG A 108 -12.85 4.00 -3.30
C ARG A 108 -11.49 3.47 -3.74
N GLU A 109 -11.46 2.75 -4.86
CA GLU A 109 -10.21 2.25 -5.45
C GLU A 109 -9.18 3.38 -5.54
N GLU A 110 -8.07 3.19 -4.82
CA GLU A 110 -6.93 4.09 -4.86
C GLU A 110 -5.93 3.55 -5.88
N TRP A 111 -5.60 4.39 -6.84
CA TRP A 111 -4.58 4.06 -7.81
C TRP A 111 -3.20 4.32 -7.19
N PRO A 112 -2.24 3.44 -7.45
CA PRO A 112 -0.87 3.68 -7.06
C PRO A 112 -0.34 4.95 -7.74
N PRO A 113 0.67 5.61 -7.14
CA PRO A 113 1.38 6.68 -7.83
C PRO A 113 1.97 6.18 -9.14
N SER A 114 2.09 7.08 -10.09
CA SER A 114 2.77 6.80 -11.35
C SER A 114 4.26 6.49 -11.12
N ASN A 115 4.87 5.76 -12.06
CA ASN A 115 6.30 5.45 -11.98
C ASN A 115 7.16 6.72 -11.85
N ASP A 116 6.80 7.80 -12.54
CA ASP A 116 7.52 9.08 -12.48
C ASP A 116 7.44 9.72 -11.09
N GLU A 117 6.29 9.64 -10.42
CA GLU A 117 6.13 10.10 -9.04
C GLU A 117 6.97 9.27 -8.07
N ILE A 118 6.97 7.94 -8.22
CA ILE A 118 7.79 7.05 -7.41
C ILE A 118 9.28 7.38 -7.58
N ILE A 119 9.74 7.54 -8.82
CA ILE A 119 11.12 7.93 -9.13
C ILE A 119 11.45 9.27 -8.47
N ARG A 120 10.57 10.26 -8.58
CA ARG A 120 10.78 11.58 -7.99
C ARG A 120 10.90 11.50 -6.47
N ILE A 121 10.05 10.73 -5.79
CA ILE A 121 10.09 10.55 -4.34
C ILE A 121 11.42 9.92 -3.91
N ILE A 122 11.85 8.86 -4.59
CA ILE A 122 13.12 8.17 -4.31
C ILE A 122 14.31 9.11 -4.56
N MET A 123 14.28 9.87 -5.66
CA MET A 123 15.34 10.82 -6.01
C MET A 123 15.48 11.93 -4.97
N ASP A 124 14.37 12.52 -4.54
CA ASP A 124 14.35 13.57 -3.51
C ASP A 124 14.93 13.07 -2.19
N GLU A 125 14.60 11.84 -1.80
CA GLU A 125 15.18 11.20 -0.61
C GLU A 125 16.70 11.00 -0.76
N ILE A 126 17.13 10.44 -1.89
CA ILE A 126 18.54 10.19 -2.18
C ILE A 126 19.35 11.50 -2.22
N GLN A 127 18.81 12.55 -2.82
CA GLN A 127 19.46 13.86 -2.90
C GLN A 127 19.70 14.45 -1.52
N ARG A 128 18.67 14.47 -0.66
CA ARG A 128 18.83 14.92 0.74
C ARG A 128 19.91 14.15 1.50
N LYS A 129 19.94 12.82 1.37
CA LYS A 129 20.98 11.99 2.02
C LYS A 129 22.38 12.30 1.48
N THR A 130 22.48 12.51 0.18
CA THR A 130 23.76 12.83 -0.49
C THR A 130 24.30 14.18 -0.05
N GLU A 131 23.45 15.21 0.01
CA GLU A 131 23.83 16.55 0.46
C GLU A 131 24.35 16.53 1.89
N CYS A 132 23.66 15.83 2.80
CA CYS A 132 24.13 15.63 4.17
C CYS A 132 25.50 14.94 4.21
N GLY A 133 25.68 13.82 3.52
CA GLY A 133 26.93 13.07 3.56
C GLY A 133 28.13 13.82 2.97
N ILE A 134 27.89 14.58 1.89
CA ILE A 134 28.92 15.46 1.32
C ILE A 134 29.26 16.60 2.29
N SER A 135 28.27 17.26 2.88
CA SER A 135 28.51 18.34 3.85
C SER A 135 29.29 17.84 5.07
N GLU A 136 28.95 16.66 5.59
CA GLU A 136 29.69 16.05 6.71
C GLU A 136 31.15 15.79 6.38
N TYR A 137 31.44 15.31 5.15
CA TYR A 137 32.81 15.07 4.72
C TYR A 137 33.63 16.37 4.72
N PHE A 138 33.12 17.45 4.11
CA PHE A 138 33.84 18.72 4.03
C PHE A 138 33.97 19.42 5.39
N ASN A 139 32.97 19.31 6.26
CA ASN A 139 33.02 19.89 7.61
C ASN A 139 34.02 19.16 8.54
N ARG A 140 34.36 17.89 8.25
CA ARG A 140 35.39 17.14 9.00
C ARG A 140 36.80 17.30 8.43
N ALA A 141 36.91 17.73 7.18
CA ALA A 141 38.17 17.92 6.47
C ALA A 141 38.71 19.36 6.57
N SER A 142 37.95 20.26 7.20
CA SER A 142 38.34 21.65 7.55
C SER A 142 38.74 21.74 9.02
#